data_AF-A0A8S3R2G0-F1
#
_entry.id   AF-A0A8S3R2G0-F1
#
_cell.length_a   1.000
_cell.length_b   1.000
_cell.length_c   1.000
_cell.angle_alpha   90.00
_cell.angle_beta   90.00
_cell.angle_gamma   90.00
#
_symmetry.space_group_name_H-M   'P 1'
#
loop_
_entity.id
_entity.type
_entity.pdbx_description
1 polymer ?
#
loop_
_entity_poly.entity_id
_entity_poly.type
_entity_poly.pdbx_seq_one_letter_code
_entity_poly.pdbx_strand_id
1 'polypeptide(L)'
;MDNASYHSVRVEGTKPPTSNSRKGDMVDFLNKLGVEFDMKKTKPKIYEIIKSKKIDPVYKVDEFLKKKGHEVLRLPPYHCEFNPIELIWGNLKGFVGQENSTFKQNDVKSLIQKGFEQINSTTWFNSCNHVKNNIEPKYWQKDAIQDEIQK
;
A
#
# COMPACT_ATOMS: atom_id res chain seq x y z
N MET A 1 -2.98 0.61 -4.50
CA MET A 1 -1.51 0.54 -4.41
C MET A 1 -1.16 -0.36 -3.26
N ASP A 2 -0.40 -1.43 -3.52
CA ASP A 2 0.10 -2.32 -2.50
C ASP A 2 1.25 -1.66 -1.70
N ASN A 3 1.74 -2.36 -0.68
CA ASN A 3 2.75 -1.83 0.24
C ASN A 3 4.19 -2.22 -0.13
N ALA A 4 4.45 -2.63 -1.38
CA ALA A 4 5.79 -2.95 -1.84
C ALA A 4 6.78 -1.81 -1.52
N SER A 5 8.01 -2.16 -1.14
CA SER A 5 8.98 -1.19 -0.61
C SER A 5 9.25 -0.03 -1.57
N TYR A 6 9.26 -0.29 -2.87
CA TYR A 6 9.44 0.71 -3.92
C TYR A 6 8.22 1.61 -4.12
N HIS A 7 7.01 1.16 -3.80
CA HIS A 7 5.81 2.01 -3.75
C HIS A 7 5.72 2.83 -2.46
N SER A 8 6.40 2.40 -1.40
CA SER A 8 6.33 3.01 -0.06
C SER A 8 7.56 3.87 0.29
N VAL A 9 8.25 4.38 -0.72
CA VAL A 9 9.38 5.30 -0.52
C VAL A 9 8.84 6.65 -0.05
N ARG A 10 9.18 7.04 1.19
CA ARG A 10 8.75 8.32 1.78
C ARG A 10 9.47 9.50 1.15
N VAL A 11 8.79 10.64 1.10
CA VAL A 11 9.38 11.92 0.72
C VAL A 11 10.47 12.31 1.74
N GLU A 12 11.55 12.91 1.26
CA GLU A 12 12.64 13.36 2.13
C GLU A 12 12.12 14.42 3.11
N GLY A 13 12.52 14.33 4.38
CA GLY A 13 12.08 15.28 5.41
C GLY A 13 10.68 15.06 5.98
N THR A 14 9.87 14.14 5.44
CA THR A 14 8.58 13.74 6.04
C THR A 14 8.71 12.51 6.96
N LYS A 15 9.88 11.86 6.95
CA LYS A 15 10.18 10.73 7.83
C LYS A 15 10.34 11.21 9.28
N PRO A 16 9.58 10.65 10.24
CA PRO A 16 9.76 10.96 11.65
C PRO A 16 11.17 10.60 12.12
N PRO A 17 11.82 11.45 12.94
CA PRO A 17 13.05 11.11 13.65
C PRO A 17 12.88 9.84 14.49
N THR A 18 13.98 9.11 14.70
CA THR A 18 14.00 7.93 15.59
C THR A 18 14.55 8.28 16.96
N SER A 19 14.47 7.36 17.93
CA SER A 19 15.09 7.55 19.25
C SER A 19 16.60 7.85 19.18
N ASN A 20 17.26 7.47 18.09
CA ASN A 20 18.69 7.71 17.86
C ASN A 20 18.97 9.09 17.22
N SER A 21 17.97 9.77 16.64
CA SER A 21 18.13 11.11 16.04
C SER A 21 18.58 12.16 17.06
N ARG A 22 19.18 13.27 16.59
CA ARG A 22 19.62 14.35 17.48
C ARG A 22 18.41 15.11 18.02
N LYS A 23 18.56 15.75 19.18
CA LYS A 23 17.49 16.60 19.75
C LYS A 23 17.11 17.74 18.78
N GLY A 24 18.11 18.30 18.08
CA GLY A 24 17.89 19.31 17.04
C GLY A 24 16.95 18.83 15.93
N ASP A 25 17.25 17.67 15.33
CA ASP A 25 16.40 17.08 14.28
C ASP A 25 14.96 16.84 14.73
N MET A 26 14.75 16.45 16.00
CA MET A 26 13.43 16.28 16.60
C MET A 26 12.68 17.60 16.77
N VAL A 27 13.38 18.65 17.19
CA VAL A 27 12.86 20.02 17.33
C VAL A 27 12.46 20.56 15.95
N ASP A 28 13.35 20.46 14.97
CA ASP A 28 13.11 20.92 13.60
C ASP A 28 11.91 20.20 12.97
N PHE A 29 11.78 18.91 13.25
CA PHE A 29 10.65 18.12 12.78
C PHE A 29 9.32 18.57 13.38
N LEU A 30 9.25 18.79 14.70
CA LEU A 30 8.03 19.29 15.36
C LEU A 30 7.67 20.71 14.90
N ASN A 31 8.67 21.58 14.71
CA ASN A 31 8.47 22.92 14.18
C ASN A 31 7.90 22.88 12.75
N LYS A 32 8.41 22.00 11.88
CA LYS A 32 7.88 21.79 10.53
C LYS A 32 6.43 21.29 10.53
N LEU A 33 6.05 20.51 11.54
CA LEU A 33 4.67 20.06 11.74
C LEU A 33 3.77 21.14 12.38
N GLY A 34 4.32 22.29 12.77
CA GLY A 34 3.57 23.33 13.48
C GLY A 34 3.09 22.90 14.87
N VAL A 35 3.77 21.94 15.50
CA VAL A 35 3.41 21.44 16.83
C VAL A 35 4.09 22.31 17.88
N GLU A 36 3.32 22.91 18.78
CA GLU A 36 3.86 23.58 19.95
C GLU A 36 4.38 22.57 20.99
N PHE A 37 5.58 22.81 21.50
CA PHE A 37 6.18 22.02 22.57
C PHE A 37 7.20 22.85 23.36
N ASP A 38 7.49 22.40 24.57
CA ASP A 38 8.49 23.05 25.43
C ASP A 38 9.91 22.59 25.06
N MET A 39 10.74 23.52 24.56
CA MET A 39 12.13 23.28 24.16
C MET A 39 13.04 22.84 25.32
N LYS A 40 12.67 23.13 26.57
CA LYS A 40 13.42 22.71 27.76
C LYS A 40 13.28 21.22 28.04
N LYS A 41 12.31 20.53 27.40
CA LYS A 41 12.13 19.08 27.55
C LYS A 41 13.37 18.29 27.12
N THR A 42 13.59 17.18 27.82
CA THR A 42 14.66 16.24 27.48
C THR A 42 14.36 15.54 26.16
N LYS A 43 15.40 15.05 25.47
CA LYS A 43 15.26 14.32 24.20
C LYS A 43 14.20 13.19 24.27
N PRO A 44 14.15 12.34 25.32
CA PRO A 44 13.11 11.31 25.42
C PRO A 44 11.68 11.87 25.45
N LYS A 45 11.46 13.00 26.14
CA LYS A 45 10.12 13.61 26.21
C LYS A 45 9.70 14.28 24.92
N ILE A 46 10.65 14.84 24.16
CA ILE A 46 10.37 15.32 22.80
C ILE A 46 10.03 14.14 21.88
N TYR A 47 10.75 13.03 22.00
CA TYR A 47 10.47 11.83 21.20
C TYR A 47 9.10 11.20 21.52
N GLU A 48 8.67 11.21 22.78
CA GLU A 48 7.32 10.79 23.18
C GLU A 48 6.23 11.64 22.51
N ILE A 49 6.45 12.96 22.40
CA ILE A 49 5.55 13.86 21.66
C ILE A 49 5.50 13.49 20.19
N ILE A 50 6.66 13.24 19.55
CA ILE A 50 6.69 12.81 18.13
C ILE A 50 5.91 11.49 17.95
N LYS A 51 6.08 10.52 18.86
CA LYS A 51 5.41 9.22 18.78
C LYS A 51 3.89 9.31 19.00
N SER A 52 3.43 10.26 19.81
CA SER A 52 1.98 10.47 20.03
C SER A 52 1.29 11.14 18.85
N LYS A 53 2.05 11.76 17.93
CA LYS A 53 1.50 12.30 16.69
C LYS A 53 1.28 11.17 15.68
N LYS A 54 0.03 11.00 15.27
CA LYS A 54 -0.35 10.18 14.11
C LYS A 54 0.05 10.92 12.84
N ILE A 55 1.31 10.75 12.42
CA ILE A 55 1.84 11.36 11.21
C ILE A 55 1.66 10.37 10.08
N ASP A 56 0.74 10.69 9.17
CA ASP A 56 0.53 9.88 7.98
C ASP A 56 1.76 9.94 7.08
N PRO A 57 2.21 8.79 6.55
CA PRO A 57 3.35 8.75 5.67
C PRO A 57 3.04 9.45 4.34
N VAL A 58 3.91 10.35 3.92
CA VAL A 58 3.86 10.94 2.57
C VAL A 58 4.81 10.19 1.66
N TYR A 59 4.28 9.54 0.62
CA TYR A 59 5.06 8.72 -0.32
C TYR A 59 5.34 9.47 -1.62
N LYS A 60 6.54 9.26 -2.18
CA LYS A 60 6.99 9.92 -3.41
C LYS A 60 6.07 9.63 -4.60
N VAL A 61 5.64 8.38 -4.75
CA VAL A 61 4.76 7.96 -5.85
C VAL A 61 3.36 8.57 -5.71
N ASP A 62 2.85 8.68 -4.47
CA ASP A 62 1.53 9.25 -4.20
C ASP A 62 1.52 10.75 -4.53
N GLU A 63 2.57 11.48 -4.14
CA GLU A 63 2.73 12.89 -4.49
C GLU A 63 2.87 13.11 -6.00
N PHE A 64 3.57 12.21 -6.70
CA PHE A 64 3.67 12.25 -8.15
C PHE A 64 2.31 12.04 -8.83
N LEU A 65 1.55 11.03 -8.39
CA LEU A 65 0.21 10.73 -8.92
C LEU A 65 -0.79 11.84 -8.60
N LYS A 66 -0.73 12.40 -7.39
CA LYS A 66 -1.55 13.55 -6.97
C LYS A 66 -1.32 14.78 -7.85
N LYS A 67 -0.06 15.09 -8.21
CA LYS A 67 0.27 16.18 -9.15
C LYS A 67 -0.30 15.97 -10.55
N LYS A 68 -0.62 14.71 -10.90
CA LYS A 68 -1.27 14.34 -12.17
C LYS A 68 -2.80 14.24 -12.04
N GLY A 69 -3.36 14.59 -10.89
CA GLY A 69 -4.81 14.54 -10.64
C GLY A 69 -5.32 13.15 -10.27
N HIS A 70 -4.44 12.23 -9.84
CA HIS A 70 -4.83 10.90 -9.40
C HIS A 70 -4.77 10.76 -7.88
N GLU A 71 -5.81 10.17 -7.31
CA GLU A 71 -5.84 9.76 -5.91
C GLU A 71 -5.33 8.33 -5.76
N VAL A 72 -4.50 8.09 -4.73
CA VAL A 72 -3.95 6.76 -4.46
C VAL A 72 -4.70 6.10 -3.33
N LEU A 73 -5.47 5.05 -3.66
CA LEU A 73 -6.01 4.12 -2.66
C LEU A 73 -4.93 3.11 -2.28
N ARG A 74 -4.49 3.11 -1.01
CA ARG A 74 -3.53 2.12 -0.49
C ARG A 74 -4.25 0.96 0.17
N LEU A 75 -3.73 -0.23 -0.06
CA LEU A 75 -4.22 -1.44 0.57
C LEU A 75 -3.66 -1.56 1.99
N PRO A 76 -4.35 -2.26 2.90
CA PRO A 76 -3.78 -2.70 4.16
C PRO A 76 -2.49 -3.53 3.96
N PRO A 77 -1.50 -3.46 4.86
CA PRO A 77 -0.29 -4.28 4.78
C PRO A 77 -0.62 -5.77 4.77
N TYR A 78 0.04 -6.55 3.92
CA TYR A 78 -0.13 -8.01 3.79
C TYR A 78 -1.51 -8.48 3.30
N HIS A 79 -2.34 -7.59 2.77
CA HIS A 79 -3.67 -7.94 2.25
C HIS A 79 -3.75 -7.76 0.73
N CYS A 80 -2.98 -8.56 -0.02
CA CYS A 80 -2.97 -8.49 -1.49
C CYS A 80 -4.28 -8.95 -2.13
N GLU A 81 -5.11 -9.72 -1.42
CA GLU A 81 -6.45 -10.14 -1.82
C GLU A 81 -7.41 -8.98 -2.08
N PHE A 82 -7.14 -7.80 -1.51
CA PHE A 82 -7.88 -6.57 -1.81
C PHE A 82 -7.43 -5.89 -3.10
N ASN A 83 -6.45 -6.43 -3.82
CA ASN A 83 -5.95 -5.89 -5.08
C ASN A 83 -6.56 -6.64 -6.27
N PRO A 84 -7.51 -6.06 -7.03
CA PRO A 84 -8.12 -6.75 -8.16
C PRO A 84 -7.12 -7.17 -9.24
N ILE A 85 -5.97 -6.50 -9.36
CA ILE A 85 -4.94 -6.85 -10.35
C ILE A 85 -4.33 -8.22 -10.09
N GLU A 86 -4.33 -8.72 -8.85
CA GLU A 86 -3.83 -10.06 -8.54
C GLU A 86 -4.69 -11.14 -9.19
N LEU A 87 -6.00 -10.91 -9.33
CA LEU A 87 -6.91 -11.79 -10.07
C LEU A 87 -6.60 -11.79 -11.56
N ILE A 88 -6.27 -10.61 -12.12
CA ILE A 88 -5.84 -10.49 -13.52
C ILE A 88 -4.52 -11.25 -13.75
N TRP A 89 -3.55 -11.08 -12.86
CA TRP A 89 -2.30 -11.84 -12.91
C TRP A 89 -2.53 -13.34 -12.75
N GLY A 90 -3.45 -13.76 -11.87
CA GLY A 90 -3.86 -15.15 -11.71
C GLY A 90 -4.41 -15.74 -13.00
N ASN A 91 -5.33 -15.04 -13.65
CA ASN A 91 -5.91 -15.46 -14.93
C ASN A 91 -4.85 -15.59 -16.03
N LEU A 92 -3.98 -14.58 -16.16
CA LEU A 92 -2.91 -14.58 -17.15
C LEU A 92 -1.92 -15.73 -16.91
N LYS A 93 -1.47 -15.93 -15.67
CA LYS A 93 -0.54 -17.02 -15.31
C LYS A 93 -1.20 -18.38 -15.52
N GLY A 94 -2.48 -18.51 -15.21
CA GLY A 94 -3.26 -19.73 -15.45
C GLY A 94 -3.32 -20.07 -16.94
N PHE A 95 -3.67 -19.10 -17.78
CA PHE A 95 -3.67 -19.26 -19.24
C PHE A 95 -2.30 -19.67 -19.77
N VAL A 96 -1.24 -18.94 -19.41
CA VAL A 96 0.13 -19.27 -19.85
C VAL A 96 0.53 -20.66 -19.35
N GLY A 97 0.21 -21.03 -18.12
CA GLY A 97 0.53 -22.34 -17.56
C GLY A 97 -0.19 -23.50 -18.25
N GLN A 98 -1.41 -23.29 -18.73
CA GLN A 98 -2.20 -24.29 -19.46
C GLN A 98 -1.70 -24.46 -20.91
N GLU A 99 -1.39 -23.36 -21.58
CA GLU A 99 -1.04 -23.37 -23.01
C GLU A 99 0.46 -23.57 -23.27
N ASN A 100 1.31 -23.41 -22.26
CA ASN A 100 2.75 -23.58 -22.40
C ASN A 100 3.15 -25.06 -22.48
N SER A 101 3.23 -25.56 -23.71
CA SER A 101 3.64 -26.94 -24.01
C SER A 101 5.13 -27.10 -24.30
N THR A 102 5.82 -26.02 -24.71
CA THR A 102 7.20 -26.07 -25.21
C THR A 102 8.24 -25.63 -24.18
N PHE A 103 7.83 -24.86 -23.17
CA PHE A 103 8.69 -24.25 -22.16
C PHE A 103 9.79 -23.34 -22.71
N LYS A 104 9.68 -22.90 -23.96
CA LYS A 104 10.63 -21.99 -24.60
C LYS A 104 10.25 -20.54 -24.33
N GLN A 105 11.25 -19.70 -24.07
CA GLN A 105 11.04 -18.30 -23.72
C GLN A 105 10.26 -17.51 -24.77
N ASN A 106 10.53 -17.73 -26.06
CA ASN A 106 9.84 -17.03 -27.15
C ASN A 106 8.36 -17.41 -27.22
N ASP A 107 8.05 -18.69 -27.01
CA ASP A 107 6.68 -19.19 -27.03
C ASP A 107 5.90 -18.66 -25.82
N VAL A 108 6.52 -18.67 -24.63
CA VAL A 108 5.97 -18.04 -23.41
C VAL A 108 5.71 -16.55 -23.62
N LYS A 109 6.62 -15.82 -24.27
CA LYS A 109 6.42 -14.39 -24.58
C LYS A 109 5.21 -14.18 -25.50
N SER A 110 5.02 -15.02 -26.51
CA SER A 110 3.83 -14.97 -27.37
C SER A 110 2.55 -15.30 -26.59
N LEU A 111 2.58 -16.28 -25.69
CA LEU A 111 1.45 -16.63 -24.84
C LEU A 111 1.08 -15.49 -23.88
N ILE A 112 2.07 -14.82 -23.28
CA ILE A 112 1.82 -13.65 -22.42
C ILE A 112 1.07 -12.57 -23.20
N GLN A 113 1.51 -12.26 -24.43
CA GLN A 113 0.83 -11.28 -25.28
C GLN A 113 -0.62 -11.69 -25.59
N LYS A 114 -0.84 -12.94 -26.01
CA LYS A 114 -2.19 -13.50 -26.26
C LYS A 114 -3.06 -13.48 -25.00
N GLY A 115 -2.48 -13.70 -23.83
CA GLY A 115 -3.19 -13.64 -22.56
C GLY A 115 -3.62 -12.21 -22.22
N PHE A 116 -2.78 -11.20 -22.49
CA PHE A 116 -3.17 -9.80 -22.33
C PHE A 116 -4.28 -9.39 -23.30
N GLU A 117 -4.27 -9.87 -24.53
CA GLU A 117 -5.32 -9.59 -25.53
C GLU A 117 -6.70 -10.13 -25.10
N GLN A 118 -6.75 -11.15 -24.24
CA GLN A 118 -7.99 -11.69 -23.68
C GLN A 118 -8.52 -10.89 -22.48
N ILE A 119 -7.69 -10.04 -21.86
CA ILE A 119 -8.10 -9.22 -20.72
C ILE A 119 -8.82 -7.98 -21.27
N ASN A 120 -10.13 -7.94 -21.05
CA ASN A 120 -10.98 -6.82 -21.46
C ASN A 120 -11.63 -6.12 -20.24
N SER A 121 -12.41 -5.08 -20.51
CA SER A 121 -13.11 -4.29 -19.48
C SER A 121 -14.04 -5.13 -18.61
N THR A 122 -14.67 -6.16 -19.18
CA THR A 122 -15.55 -7.08 -18.44
C THR A 122 -14.75 -7.94 -17.47
N THR A 123 -13.61 -8.47 -17.90
CA THR A 123 -12.69 -9.22 -17.03
C THR A 123 -12.25 -8.35 -15.86
N TRP A 124 -11.82 -7.11 -16.12
CA TRP A 124 -11.43 -6.16 -15.08
C TRP A 124 -12.58 -5.84 -14.11
N PHE A 125 -13.76 -5.52 -14.65
CA PHE A 125 -14.94 -5.22 -13.85
C PHE A 125 -15.33 -6.38 -12.93
N ASN A 126 -15.29 -7.61 -13.44
CA ASN A 126 -15.57 -8.81 -12.66
C ASN A 126 -14.54 -9.02 -11.56
N SER A 127 -13.24 -8.76 -11.81
CA SER A 127 -12.21 -8.81 -10.78
C SER A 127 -12.47 -7.80 -9.66
N CYS A 128 -12.81 -6.55 -10.00
CA CYS A 128 -13.16 -5.53 -9.00
C CYS A 128 -14.39 -5.94 -8.18
N ASN A 129 -15.45 -6.42 -8.84
CA ASN A 129 -16.64 -6.91 -8.15
C ASN A 129 -16.37 -8.12 -7.27
N HIS A 130 -15.45 -9.00 -7.67
CA HIS A 130 -15.09 -10.13 -6.85
C HIS A 130 -14.45 -9.69 -5.53
N VAL A 131 -13.51 -8.74 -5.59
CA VAL A 131 -12.90 -8.16 -4.38
C VAL A 131 -13.98 -7.54 -3.49
N LYS A 132 -14.79 -6.64 -4.05
CA LYS A 132 -15.81 -5.89 -3.32
C LYS A 132 -16.89 -6.77 -2.69
N ASN A 133 -17.40 -7.75 -3.45
CA ASN A 133 -18.60 -8.49 -3.04
C ASN A 133 -18.26 -9.83 -2.36
N ASN A 134 -17.06 -10.37 -2.53
CA ASN A 134 -16.70 -11.69 -2.00
C ASN A 134 -15.51 -11.68 -1.04
N ILE A 135 -14.59 -10.71 -1.16
CA ILE A 135 -13.39 -10.66 -0.32
C ILE A 135 -13.62 -9.71 0.85
N GLU A 136 -13.94 -8.44 0.58
CA GLU A 136 -14.16 -7.42 1.62
C GLU A 136 -15.18 -7.86 2.71
N PRO A 137 -16.35 -8.45 2.38
CA PRO A 137 -17.33 -8.80 3.40
C PRO A 137 -16.85 -9.87 4.39
N LYS A 138 -15.94 -10.75 3.96
CA LYS A 138 -15.36 -11.79 4.83
C LYS A 138 -14.51 -11.18 5.95
N TYR A 139 -13.87 -10.05 5.67
CA TYR A 139 -13.08 -9.33 6.67
C TYR A 139 -13.99 -8.52 7.59
N TRP A 140 -15.01 -7.86 7.04
CA TRP A 140 -15.99 -7.14 7.85
C TRP A 140 -16.69 -8.04 8.89
N GLN A 141 -17.05 -9.26 8.48
CA GLN A 141 -17.63 -10.25 9.40
C GLN A 141 -16.65 -10.69 10.49
N LYS A 142 -15.37 -10.90 10.16
CA LYS A 142 -14.34 -11.27 11.14
C LYS A 142 -14.08 -10.16 12.15
N ASP A 143 -14.01 -8.92 11.69
CA ASP A 143 -13.78 -7.75 12.55
C ASP A 143 -14.97 -7.58 13.52
N ALA A 144 -16.20 -7.69 13.03
CA ALA A 144 -17.40 -7.64 13.88
C ALA A 144 -17.39 -8.72 14.99
N ILE A 145 -16.95 -9.94 14.68
CA ILE A 145 -16.83 -11.04 15.66
C ILE A 145 -15.75 -10.73 16.71
N GLN A 146 -14.63 -10.14 16.32
CA GLN A 146 -13.56 -9.78 17.27
C GLN A 146 -14.01 -8.70 18.25
N ASP A 147 -14.78 -7.71 17.80
CA ASP A 147 -15.34 -6.65 18.64
C ASP A 147 -16.37 -7.18 19.65
N GLU A 148 -17.07 -8.26 19.33
CA GLU A 148 -18.00 -8.93 20.25
C GLU A 148 -17.28 -9.76 21.33
N ILE A 149 -16.14 -10.38 20.99
CA ILE A 149 -15.35 -11.20 21.93
C ILE A 149 -14.54 -10.35 22.92
N GLN A 150 -14.24 -9.09 22.57
CA GLN A 150 -13.48 -8.17 23.43
C GLN A 150 -14.36 -7.33 24.39
N LYS A 151 -15.67 -7.52 24.38
CA LYS A 151 -16.60 -6.92 25.35
C LYS A 151 -16.79 -7.81 26.58
#